data_AF-A0A6C0IHE1-F1
#
_entry.id   AF-A0A6C0IHE1-F1
#
_cell.length_a   1.000
_cell.length_b   1.000
_cell.length_c   1.000
_cell.angle_alpha   90.00
_cell.angle_beta   90.00
_cell.angle_gamma   90.00
#
_symmetry.space_group_name_H-M   'P 1'
#
loop_
_entity.id
_entity.type
_entity.pdbx_description
1 polymer ?
#
loop_
_entity_poly.entity_id
_entity_poly.type
_entity_poly.pdbx_seq_one_letter_code
_entity_poly.pdbx_strand_id
1 'polypeptide(L)' 'MKTKSRIKRFCNCIKSVRRKFKESGAIAICTKSVLQSKGRTLKTFSCRKGKLQTQKMKHH' A
#
# COMPACT_ATOMS: atom_id res chain seq x y z
N MET A 1 5.07 18.48 5.21
CA MET A 1 4.98 17.07 5.69
C MET A 1 4.16 16.19 4.74
N LYS A 2 4.77 15.46 3.77
CA LYS A 2 4.04 14.67 2.72
C LYS A 2 4.15 13.12 2.87
N THR A 3 4.60 12.62 4.02
CA THR A 3 4.93 11.19 4.24
C THR A 3 3.90 10.42 5.07
N LYS A 4 3.34 11.00 6.14
CA LYS A 4 2.37 10.28 7.02
C LYS A 4 1.07 9.86 6.32
N SER A 5 0.57 10.64 5.36
CA SER A 5 -0.74 10.40 4.72
C SER A 5 -0.78 9.16 3.82
N ARG A 6 0.30 8.86 3.09
CA ARG A 6 0.37 7.69 2.20
C ARG A 6 0.47 6.38 2.97
N ILE A 7 1.30 6.34 4.02
CA ILE A 7 1.41 5.20 4.92
C ILE A 7 0.07 4.91 5.59
N LYS A 8 -0.58 5.94 6.15
CA LYS A 8 -1.87 5.80 6.82
C LYS A 8 -2.95 5.29 5.87
N ARG A 9 -3.04 5.84 4.65
CA ARG A 9 -3.99 5.35 3.62
C ARG A 9 -3.73 3.91 3.22
N PHE A 10 -2.47 3.54 2.98
CA PHE A 10 -2.10 2.18 2.59
C PHE A 10 -2.42 1.17 3.70
N CYS A 11 -2.07 1.49 4.94
CA CYS A 11 -2.35 0.62 6.08
C CYS A 11 -3.84 0.53 6.42
N ASN A 12 -4.59 1.61 6.27
CA ASN A 12 -6.04 1.58 6.42
C ASN A 12 -6.70 0.71 5.35
N CYS A 13 -6.24 0.79 4.09
CA CYS A 13 -6.69 -0.11 3.03
C CYS A 13 -6.47 -1.58 3.43
N ILE A 14 -5.25 -1.95 3.85
CA ILE A 14 -4.94 -3.33 4.25
C ILE A 14 -5.83 -3.78 5.41
N LYS A 15 -6.03 -2.93 6.42
CA LYS A 15 -6.90 -3.22 7.57
C LYS A 15 -8.34 -3.44 7.13
N SER A 16 -8.88 -2.59 6.25
CA SER A 16 -10.25 -2.71 5.75
C SER A 16 -10.43 -3.97 4.92
N VAL A 17 -9.50 -4.30 4.02
CA VAL A 17 -9.58 -5.51 3.19
C VAL A 17 -9.47 -6.77 4.05
N ARG A 18 -8.53 -6.81 5.01
CA ARG A 18 -8.42 -7.94 5.96
C ARG A 18 -9.69 -8.12 6.80
N ARG A 19 -10.31 -7.03 7.24
CA ARG A 19 -11.59 -7.09 7.99
C ARG A 19 -12.73 -7.61 7.12
N LYS A 20 -12.84 -7.13 5.89
CA LYS A 20 -13.99 -7.41 5.03
C LYS A 20 -13.91 -8.76 4.31
N PHE A 21 -12.72 -9.14 3.86
CA PHE A 21 -12.54 -10.30 2.99
C PHE A 21 -11.69 -11.41 3.63
N LYS A 22 -11.11 -11.21 4.83
CA LYS A 22 -10.14 -12.13 5.48
C LYS A 22 -9.05 -12.62 4.51
N GLU A 23 -8.73 -11.79 3.52
CA GLU A 23 -8.01 -12.24 2.33
C GLU A 23 -6.51 -12.01 2.48
N SER A 24 -5.74 -13.03 2.12
CA SER A 24 -4.27 -13.00 2.11
C SER A 24 -3.73 -11.98 1.09
N GLY A 25 -4.49 -11.68 0.02
CA GLY A 25 -4.13 -10.76 -1.06
C GLY A 25 -4.34 -9.26 -0.77
N ALA A 26 -4.65 -8.88 0.47
CA ALA A 26 -4.90 -7.47 0.84
C ALA A 26 -3.79 -6.49 0.42
N ILE A 27 -2.52 -6.94 0.42
CA ILE A 27 -1.38 -6.13 0.00
C ILE A 27 -1.42 -5.87 -1.50
N ALA A 28 -1.75 -6.88 -2.32
CA ALA A 28 -1.83 -6.75 -3.77
C ALA A 28 -2.96 -5.79 -4.17
N ILE A 29 -4.14 -5.95 -3.57
CA ILE A 29 -5.29 -5.07 -3.78
C ILE A 29 -4.92 -3.63 -3.45
N CYS A 30 -4.38 -3.38 -2.25
CA CYS A 30 -4.00 -2.04 -1.85
C CYS A 30 -2.83 -1.48 -2.66
N THR A 31 -1.91 -2.32 -3.13
CA THR A 31 -0.83 -1.90 -4.04
C THR A 31 -1.40 -1.43 -5.38
N LYS A 32 -2.32 -2.18 -5.97
CA LYS A 32 -3.00 -1.81 -7.22
C LYS A 32 -3.77 -0.49 -7.06
N SER A 33 -4.64 -0.40 -6.05
CA SER A 33 -5.52 0.77 -5.89
C SER A 33 -4.80 2.02 -5.38
N VAL A 34 -3.81 1.90 -4.48
CA VAL A 34 -3.18 3.06 -3.81
C VAL A 34 -1.85 3.47 -4.45
N LEU A 35 -1.08 2.52 -4.99
CA LEU A 35 0.26 2.77 -5.52
C LEU A 35 0.31 2.75 -7.05
N GLN A 36 -0.21 1.70 -7.70
CA GLN A 36 -0.13 1.57 -9.16
C GLN A 36 -0.94 2.64 -9.88
N SER A 37 -2.08 3.05 -9.33
CA SER A 37 -2.85 4.23 -9.79
C SER A 37 -2.04 5.53 -9.83
N LYS A 38 -0.87 5.57 -9.18
CA LYS A 38 0.06 6.71 -9.15
C LYS A 38 1.40 6.39 -9.82
N GLY A 39 1.49 5.33 -10.64
CA GLY A 39 2.71 4.90 -11.32
C GLY A 39 3.79 4.39 -10.37
N ARG A 40 3.40 3.82 -9.22
CA ARG A 40 4.32 3.31 -8.20
C ARG A 40 4.02 1.86 -7.85
N THR A 41 5.05 1.16 -7.43
CA THR A 41 4.93 -0.18 -6.85
C THR A 41 5.57 -0.22 -5.46
N LEU A 42 5.20 -1.23 -4.68
CA LEU A 42 5.70 -1.47 -3.34
C LEU A 42 7.16 -1.93 -3.41
N LYS A 43 8.04 -1.29 -2.64
CA LYS A 43 9.41 -1.79 -2.40
C LYS A 43 9.53 -2.40 -1.01
N THR A 44 9.17 -1.64 0.01
CA THR A 44 9.11 -2.12 1.40
C THR A 44 7.92 -1.50 2.10
N PHE A 45 7.29 -2.22 3.02
CA PHE A 45 6.22 -1.66 3.83
C PHE A 45 6.19 -2.25 5.23
N SER A 46 5.77 -1.43 6.20
CA SER A 46 5.48 -1.85 7.56
C SER A 46 4.48 -0.88 8.17
N CYS A 47 3.27 -1.37 8.43
CA CYS A 47 2.26 -0.58 9.12
C CYS A 47 2.57 -0.36 10.59
N ARG A 48 3.29 -1.31 11.23
CA ARG A 48 3.73 -1.19 12.62
C ARG A 48 4.83 -0.14 12.78
N LYS A 49 5.83 -0.16 11.88
CA LYS A 49 6.97 0.78 11.91
C LYS A 49 6.70 2.08 11.14
N GLY A 50 5.47 2.26 10.60
CA GLY A 50 5.12 3.43 9.81
C GLY A 50 6.00 3.62 8.57
N LYS A 51 6.45 2.54 7.93
CA LYS A 51 7.34 2.58 6.76
C LYS A 51 6.57 2.22 5.50
N LEU A 52 6.68 3.05 4.46
CA LEU A 52 6.20 2.73 3.12
C LEU A 52 7.20 3.27 2.12
N GLN A 53 8.02 2.38 1.58
CA GLN A 53 8.92 2.68 0.48
C GLN A 53 8.31 2.17 -0.81
N THR A 54 8.25 3.06 -1.78
CA THR A 54 7.72 2.78 -3.11
C THR A 54 8.84 2.95 -4.12
N GLN A 55 8.79 2.20 -5.22
CA GLN A 55 9.64 2.42 -6.39
C GLN A 55 8.78 2.82 -7.58
N LYS A 56 9.41 3.43 -8.60
CA LYS A 56 8.74 3.72 -9.87
C LYS A 56 8.30 2.40 -10.49
N MET A 57 7.07 2.37 -10.98
CA MET A 57 6.57 1.24 -11.75
C MET A 57 7.33 1.24 -13.09
N LYS A 58 8.03 0.14 -13.40
CA LYS A 58 8.55 -0.07 -14.75
C LYS A 58 7.37 -0.50 -15.61
N HIS A 59 7.07 0.25 -16.67
CA HIS A 59 6.26 -0.30 -17.75
C HIS A 59 7.11 -1.35 -18.44
N HIS A 60 6.54 -2.53 -18.60
CA HIS A 60 7.10 -3.59 -19.43
C HIS A 60 6.30 -3.65 -20.73
#